data_AF-A0A261Y1S8-F1
#
_entry.id   AF-A0A261Y1S8-F1
#
_cell.length_a   1.000
_cell.length_b   1.000
_cell.length_c   1.000
_cell.angle_alpha   90.00
_cell.angle_beta   90.00
_cell.angle_gamma   90.00
#
_symmetry.space_group_name_H-M   'P 1'
#
loop_
_entity.id
_entity.type
_entity.pdbx_description
1 polymer ?
#
loop_
_entity_poly.entity_id
_entity_poly.type
_entity_poly.pdbx_seq_one_letter_code
_entity_poly.pdbx_strand_id
1 'polypeptide(L)'
;MSAPKIYIVYYSTYRHVSRLAKEIAKGVQEQGADVKLFQVQETLSQEILDLIHAPPQEEDVPVIQPQQLSEADGILFGFPTRFGMLPSQMKAFFDGTGGLWASKALAGKFAGIFFSTASQHGGQETTAMSTIPFFAHHGMNYVPLGFPHEHMFTNEEVVGGSAWGAGTVANGDGSRQPSEKELTLAYLQGQNFAQIVAAYVRGRDATDIAAAV
;
A
#
# COMPACT_ATOMS: atom_id res chain seq x y z
N MET A 1 2.68 6.89 25.40
CA MET A 1 1.78 6.39 24.33
C MET A 1 2.64 5.65 23.33
N SER A 2 2.18 4.49 22.88
CA SER A 2 2.93 3.69 21.92
C SER A 2 3.00 4.39 20.55
N ALA A 3 4.14 4.29 19.86
CA ALA A 3 4.21 4.72 18.46
C ALA A 3 3.37 3.74 17.62
N PRO A 4 2.49 4.22 16.71
CA PRO A 4 1.70 3.33 15.88
C PRO A 4 2.62 2.50 14.99
N LYS A 5 2.34 1.20 14.86
CA LYS A 5 3.08 0.31 13.97
C LYS A 5 2.41 0.25 12.61
N ILE A 6 3.13 0.63 11.56
CA ILE A 6 2.60 0.72 10.20
C ILE A 6 3.43 -0.13 9.25
N TYR A 7 2.77 -1.06 8.56
CA TYR A 7 3.41 -1.90 7.53
C TYR A 7 3.10 -1.36 6.14
N ILE A 8 4.12 -1.30 5.28
CA ILE A 8 3.97 -1.04 3.86
C ILE A 8 4.25 -2.35 3.14
N VAL A 9 3.19 -3.00 2.68
CA VAL A 9 3.23 -4.34 2.08
C VAL A 9 3.02 -4.20 0.60
N TYR A 10 4.00 -4.58 -0.23
CA TYR A 10 3.89 -4.39 -1.66
C TYR A 10 4.35 -5.58 -2.50
N TYR A 11 3.79 -5.68 -3.70
CA TYR A 11 4.35 -6.47 -4.79
C TYR A 11 4.83 -5.53 -5.89
N SER A 12 6.02 -5.77 -6.44
CA SER A 12 6.59 -4.92 -7.49
C SER A 12 7.47 -5.72 -8.45
N THR A 13 7.03 -5.89 -9.69
CA THR A 13 7.84 -6.55 -10.74
C THR A 13 8.99 -5.64 -11.21
N TYR A 14 8.68 -4.41 -11.63
CA TYR A 14 9.65 -3.49 -12.28
C TYR A 14 9.98 -2.26 -11.42
N ARG A 15 9.99 -2.41 -10.09
CA ARG A 15 10.36 -1.38 -9.09
C ARG A 15 9.52 -0.10 -9.00
N HIS A 16 8.58 0.18 -9.91
CA HIS A 16 7.71 1.37 -9.83
C HIS A 16 6.97 1.48 -8.49
N VAL A 17 6.34 0.39 -8.05
CA VAL A 17 5.60 0.34 -6.77
C VAL A 17 6.55 0.40 -5.58
N SER A 18 7.71 -0.26 -5.66
CA SER A 18 8.75 -0.16 -4.61
C SER A 18 9.21 1.29 -4.39
N ARG A 19 9.39 2.07 -5.47
CA ARG A 19 9.74 3.49 -5.35
C ARG A 19 8.66 4.30 -4.63
N LEU A 20 7.38 4.09 -4.96
CA LEU A 20 6.27 4.69 -4.22
C LEU A 20 6.25 4.23 -2.75
N ALA A 21 6.48 2.95 -2.49
CA ALA A 21 6.50 2.38 -1.14
C ALA A 21 7.57 3.03 -0.26
N LYS A 22 8.78 3.25 -0.80
CA LYS A 22 9.87 3.95 -0.11
C LYS A 22 9.52 5.40 0.18
N GLU A 23 8.81 6.06 -0.72
CA GLU A 23 8.38 7.45 -0.53
C GLU A 23 7.27 7.59 0.52
N ILE A 24 6.28 6.68 0.46
CA ILE A 24 5.26 6.52 1.51
C ILE A 24 5.92 6.27 2.87
N ALA A 25 6.95 5.42 2.92
CA ALA A 25 7.66 5.09 4.17
C ALA A 25 8.29 6.33 4.82
N LYS A 26 8.90 7.23 4.02
CA LYS A 26 9.42 8.50 4.52
C LYS A 26 8.31 9.34 5.16
N GLY A 27 7.17 9.48 4.46
CA GLY A 27 6.02 10.22 4.98
C GLY A 27 5.49 9.64 6.29
N VAL A 28 5.39 8.31 6.39
CA VAL A 28 5.00 7.62 7.63
C VAL A 28 6.01 7.87 8.76
N GLN A 29 7.31 7.71 8.48
CA GLN A 29 8.37 7.84 9.47
C GLN A 29 8.46 9.25 10.05
N GLU A 30 8.24 10.29 9.24
CA GLU A 30 8.26 11.68 9.70
C GLU A 30 7.16 11.99 10.72
N GLN A 31 6.05 11.24 10.70
CA GLN A 31 4.99 11.34 11.70
C GLN A 31 5.29 10.54 12.98
N GLY A 32 6.49 9.98 13.12
CA GLY A 32 6.95 9.27 14.31
C GLY A 32 6.39 7.85 14.48
N ALA A 33 5.83 7.26 13.42
CA ALA A 33 5.35 5.88 13.42
C ALA A 33 6.50 4.86 13.24
N ASP A 34 6.36 3.66 13.82
CA ASP A 34 7.25 2.52 13.53
C ASP A 34 6.86 1.92 12.18
N VAL A 35 7.65 2.22 11.14
CA VAL A 35 7.37 1.80 9.77
C VAL A 35 8.26 0.63 9.33
N LYS A 36 7.66 -0.37 8.68
CA LYS A 36 8.38 -1.48 8.07
C LYS A 36 7.89 -1.75 6.66
N LEU A 37 8.83 -1.92 5.73
CA LEU A 37 8.53 -2.34 4.36
C LEU A 37 8.60 -3.86 4.27
N PHE A 38 7.67 -4.42 3.51
CA PHE A 38 7.63 -5.84 3.20
C PHE A 38 7.29 -6.08 1.74
N GLN A 39 7.91 -7.11 1.16
CA GLN A 39 7.56 -7.63 -0.15
C GLN A 39 6.57 -8.80 -0.03
N VAL A 40 5.66 -8.90 -0.98
CA VAL A 40 4.86 -10.11 -1.20
C VAL A 40 5.65 -11.09 -2.06
N GLN A 41 5.57 -12.37 -1.69
CA GLN A 41 6.26 -13.46 -2.38
C GLN A 41 5.94 -13.50 -3.89
N GLU A 42 6.99 -13.63 -4.70
CA GLU A 42 6.85 -13.87 -6.13
C GLU A 42 6.30 -15.29 -6.39
N THR A 43 5.39 -15.41 -7.37
CA THR A 43 4.72 -16.66 -7.74
C THR A 43 5.08 -17.14 -9.14
N LEU A 44 5.64 -16.28 -10.00
CA LEU A 44 6.13 -16.68 -11.32
C LEU A 44 7.43 -17.48 -11.17
N SER A 45 7.62 -18.46 -12.06
CA SER A 45 8.89 -19.18 -12.14
C SER A 45 10.01 -18.27 -12.61
N GLN A 46 11.26 -18.60 -12.25
CA GLN A 46 12.43 -17.86 -12.71
C GLN A 46 12.50 -17.79 -14.25
N GLU A 47 12.14 -18.87 -14.94
CA GLU A 47 12.05 -18.91 -16.40
C GLU A 47 11.13 -17.81 -16.97
N ILE A 48 9.95 -17.62 -16.37
CA ILE A 48 9.02 -16.57 -16.82
C ILE A 48 9.58 -15.19 -16.49
N LEU A 49 10.19 -15.00 -15.32
CA LEU A 49 10.79 -13.74 -14.91
C LEU A 49 11.93 -13.32 -15.86
N ASP A 50 12.76 -14.26 -16.28
CA ASP A 50 13.84 -14.04 -17.23
C ASP A 50 13.31 -13.65 -18.61
N LEU A 51 12.25 -14.33 -19.08
CA LEU A 51 11.59 -14.06 -20.37
C LEU A 51 10.96 -12.66 -20.44
N ILE A 52 10.43 -12.16 -19.31
CA ILE A 52 9.86 -10.80 -19.25
C ILE A 52 10.90 -9.75 -18.82
N HIS A 53 12.17 -10.15 -18.67
CA HIS A 53 13.26 -9.29 -18.21
C HIS A 53 12.94 -8.57 -16.88
N ALA A 54 12.28 -9.27 -15.96
CA ALA A 54 12.01 -8.73 -14.63
C ALA A 54 13.34 -8.61 -13.86
N PRO A 55 13.61 -7.47 -13.22
CA PRO A 55 14.74 -7.39 -12.31
C PRO A 55 14.54 -8.39 -11.14
N PRO A 56 15.63 -8.87 -10.51
CA PRO A 56 15.54 -9.66 -9.27
C PRO A 56 14.71 -8.92 -8.21
N GLN A 57 14.12 -9.61 -7.23
CA GLN A 57 13.43 -8.98 -6.08
C GLN A 57 14.44 -8.26 -5.15
N GLU A 58 13.96 -7.34 -4.29
CA GLU A 58 14.84 -6.52 -3.44
C GLU A 58 15.32 -7.36 -2.25
N GLU A 59 16.61 -7.63 -2.12
CA GLU A 59 17.11 -8.49 -1.02
C GLU A 59 17.05 -7.82 0.35
N ASP A 60 17.05 -6.48 0.38
CA ASP A 60 17.02 -5.66 1.59
C ASP A 60 15.62 -5.51 2.20
N VAL A 61 14.57 -5.91 1.49
CA VAL A 61 13.18 -5.83 1.97
C VAL A 61 12.64 -7.25 2.22
N PRO A 62 12.34 -7.63 3.47
CA PRO A 62 11.92 -8.98 3.79
C PRO A 62 10.57 -9.34 3.16
N VAL A 63 10.40 -10.63 2.83
CA VAL A 63 9.11 -11.16 2.39
C VAL A 63 8.20 -11.37 3.60
N ILE A 64 6.97 -10.86 3.55
CA ILE A 64 5.99 -11.01 4.64
C ILE A 64 5.15 -12.28 4.49
N GLN A 65 4.87 -12.94 5.60
CA GLN A 65 3.85 -13.97 5.72
C GLN A 65 2.49 -13.35 6.08
N PRO A 66 1.36 -13.85 5.54
CA PRO A 66 0.03 -13.28 5.78
C PRO A 66 -0.28 -13.03 7.26
N GLN A 67 0.13 -13.93 8.15
CA GLN A 67 -0.17 -13.88 9.59
C GLN A 67 0.43 -12.64 10.27
N GLN A 68 1.55 -12.13 9.76
CA GLN A 68 2.24 -10.95 10.32
C GLN A 68 1.45 -9.65 10.13
N LEU A 69 0.45 -9.61 9.24
CA LEU A 69 -0.45 -8.46 9.09
C LEU A 69 -1.14 -8.10 10.41
N SER A 70 -1.36 -9.09 11.28
CA SER A 70 -1.99 -8.87 12.60
C SER A 70 -1.16 -8.02 13.55
N GLU A 71 0.15 -7.88 13.30
CA GLU A 71 1.08 -7.15 14.16
C GLU A 71 0.99 -5.63 14.01
N ALA A 72 0.50 -5.12 12.87
CA ALA A 72 0.44 -3.69 12.58
C ALA A 72 -0.87 -3.04 13.05
N ASP A 73 -0.85 -1.75 13.39
CA ASP A 73 -2.07 -0.96 13.60
C ASP A 73 -2.66 -0.45 12.27
N GLY A 74 -1.79 -0.22 11.27
CA GLY A 74 -2.18 0.19 9.93
C GLY A 74 -1.31 -0.43 8.84
N ILE A 75 -1.90 -0.68 7.67
CA ILE A 75 -1.22 -1.31 6.53
C ILE A 75 -1.48 -0.53 5.24
N LEU A 76 -0.43 -0.18 4.50
CA LEU A 76 -0.54 0.38 3.15
C LEU A 76 -0.15 -0.71 2.14
N PHE A 77 -1.09 -1.08 1.26
CA PHE A 77 -0.89 -2.12 0.25
C PHE A 77 -0.53 -1.53 -1.11
N GLY A 78 0.58 -1.98 -1.67
CA GLY A 78 1.12 -1.50 -2.95
C GLY A 78 1.18 -2.58 -4.02
N PHE A 79 0.65 -2.35 -5.22
CA PHE A 79 0.82 -3.32 -6.32
C PHE A 79 0.56 -2.74 -7.71
N PRO A 80 1.21 -3.29 -8.76
CA PRO A 80 0.90 -2.93 -10.13
C PRO A 80 -0.47 -3.48 -10.51
N THR A 81 -1.20 -2.74 -11.36
CA THR A 81 -2.47 -3.24 -11.90
C THR A 81 -2.26 -4.48 -12.78
N ARG A 82 -3.25 -5.36 -12.77
CA ARG A 82 -3.48 -6.37 -13.81
C ARG A 82 -4.94 -6.26 -14.24
N PHE A 83 -5.15 -5.62 -15.39
CA PHE A 83 -6.48 -5.40 -15.99
C PHE A 83 -7.49 -4.73 -15.04
N GLY A 84 -7.03 -3.74 -14.27
CA GLY A 84 -7.89 -3.02 -13.32
C GLY A 84 -8.13 -3.75 -12.00
N MET A 85 -7.39 -4.82 -11.73
CA MET A 85 -7.43 -5.62 -10.51
C MET A 85 -6.01 -5.76 -9.91
N LEU A 86 -5.94 -6.31 -8.70
CA LEU A 86 -4.68 -6.72 -8.07
C LEU A 86 -4.01 -7.90 -8.82
N PRO A 87 -2.66 -8.03 -8.78
CA PRO A 87 -1.94 -9.11 -9.44
C PRO A 87 -2.09 -10.45 -8.70
N SER A 88 -1.83 -11.56 -9.38
CA SER A 88 -1.99 -12.90 -8.80
C SER A 88 -1.17 -13.14 -7.53
N GLN A 89 0.01 -12.53 -7.44
CA GLN A 89 0.89 -12.56 -6.25
C GLN A 89 0.18 -11.96 -5.03
N MET A 90 -0.41 -10.78 -5.18
CA MET A 90 -1.18 -10.13 -4.12
C MET A 90 -2.45 -10.91 -3.81
N LYS A 91 -3.10 -11.51 -4.81
CA LYS A 91 -4.30 -12.33 -4.61
C LYS A 91 -3.98 -13.57 -3.79
N ALA A 92 -2.89 -14.27 -4.11
CA ALA A 92 -2.43 -15.44 -3.36
C ALA A 92 -2.07 -15.07 -1.91
N PHE A 93 -1.43 -13.92 -1.70
CA PHE A 93 -1.15 -13.40 -0.36
C PHE A 93 -2.44 -13.13 0.43
N PHE A 94 -3.43 -12.47 -0.18
CA PHE A 94 -4.74 -12.23 0.43
C PHE A 94 -5.51 -13.53 0.69
N ASP A 95 -5.43 -14.53 -0.19
CA ASP A 95 -6.07 -15.83 0.02
C ASP A 95 -5.44 -16.59 1.20
N GLY A 96 -4.16 -16.34 1.49
CA GLY A 96 -3.47 -16.82 2.69
C GLY A 96 -3.96 -16.23 4.02
N THR A 97 -4.89 -15.25 4.00
CA THR A 97 -5.39 -14.57 5.20
C THR A 97 -6.65 -15.20 5.80
N GLY A 98 -7.13 -16.35 5.30
CA GLY A 98 -8.37 -16.98 5.77
C GLY A 98 -8.44 -17.22 7.29
N GLY A 99 -7.31 -17.59 7.92
CA GLY A 99 -7.24 -17.73 9.38
C GLY A 99 -7.34 -16.40 10.13
N LEU A 100 -6.77 -15.32 9.59
CA LEU A 100 -6.91 -13.97 10.15
C LEU A 100 -8.34 -13.46 10.04
N TRP A 101 -9.01 -13.75 8.93
CA TRP A 101 -10.42 -13.43 8.74
C TRP A 101 -11.29 -14.14 9.79
N ALA A 102 -11.12 -15.46 9.93
CA ALA A 102 -11.92 -16.27 10.86
C ALA A 102 -11.76 -15.82 12.33
N SER A 103 -10.55 -15.39 12.71
CA SER A 103 -10.23 -14.88 14.05
C SER A 103 -10.48 -13.38 14.23
N LYS A 104 -10.93 -12.67 13.19
CA LYS A 104 -11.12 -11.21 13.17
C LYS A 104 -9.84 -10.43 13.47
N ALA A 105 -8.67 -11.01 13.21
CA ALA A 105 -7.38 -10.45 13.60
C ALA A 105 -7.01 -9.14 12.87
N LEU A 106 -7.68 -8.83 11.75
CA LEU A 106 -7.51 -7.56 11.03
C LEU A 106 -8.61 -6.54 11.29
N ALA A 107 -9.65 -6.91 12.06
CA ALA A 107 -10.77 -6.00 12.32
C ALA A 107 -10.31 -4.75 13.10
N GLY A 108 -10.77 -3.58 12.67
CA GLY A 108 -10.43 -2.29 13.27
C GLY A 108 -9.05 -1.74 12.89
N LYS A 109 -8.21 -2.52 12.20
CA LYS A 109 -6.92 -2.02 11.66
C LYS A 109 -7.16 -1.12 10.46
N PHE A 110 -6.23 -0.20 10.21
CA PHE A 110 -6.34 0.74 9.10
C PHE A 110 -5.70 0.16 7.84
N ALA A 111 -6.27 0.48 6.68
CA ALA A 111 -5.78 0.05 5.38
C ALA A 111 -5.76 1.22 4.39
N GLY A 112 -4.73 1.29 3.53
CA GLY A 112 -4.74 2.15 2.35
C GLY A 112 -4.10 1.45 1.15
N ILE A 113 -4.22 2.04 -0.03
CA ILE A 113 -3.79 1.42 -1.29
C ILE A 113 -2.94 2.41 -2.08
N PHE A 114 -1.92 1.90 -2.76
CA PHE A 114 -1.18 2.61 -3.80
C PHE A 114 -0.85 1.66 -4.96
N PHE A 115 -0.65 2.19 -6.17
CA PHE A 115 -0.59 1.34 -7.35
C PHE A 115 0.26 1.89 -8.50
N SER A 116 0.53 1.04 -9.48
CA SER A 116 1.16 1.43 -10.75
C SER A 116 0.36 0.90 -11.92
N THR A 117 0.22 1.68 -12.97
CA THR A 117 -0.48 1.31 -14.21
C THR A 117 0.39 1.60 -15.43
N ALA A 118 0.15 0.91 -16.54
CA ALA A 118 0.87 1.20 -17.79
C ALA A 118 0.34 2.46 -18.49
N SER A 119 -0.97 2.73 -18.38
CA SER A 119 -1.65 3.83 -19.08
C SER A 119 -2.51 4.66 -18.12
N GLN A 120 -2.82 5.89 -18.52
CA GLN A 120 -3.49 6.90 -17.68
C GLN A 120 -4.82 6.44 -17.07
N HIS A 121 -5.58 5.61 -17.79
CA HIS A 121 -6.92 5.17 -17.35
C HIS A 121 -7.02 3.64 -17.26
N GLY A 122 -5.90 2.92 -17.42
CA GLY A 122 -5.83 1.46 -17.43
C GLY A 122 -5.91 0.82 -16.05
N GLY A 123 -6.71 1.38 -15.13
CA GLY A 123 -6.92 0.83 -13.80
C GLY A 123 -6.45 1.70 -12.62
N GLN A 124 -6.16 3.00 -12.83
CA GLN A 124 -5.75 3.94 -11.76
C GLN A 124 -6.81 4.16 -10.67
N GLU A 125 -8.03 3.69 -10.90
CA GLU A 125 -9.11 3.74 -9.90
C GLU A 125 -9.61 2.34 -9.59
N THR A 126 -9.92 1.54 -10.63
CA THR A 126 -10.54 0.22 -10.45
C THR A 126 -9.64 -0.76 -9.69
N THR A 127 -8.31 -0.62 -9.78
CA THR A 127 -7.35 -1.46 -9.03
C THR A 127 -7.51 -1.25 -7.52
N ALA A 128 -7.77 -0.01 -7.10
CA ALA A 128 -8.09 0.29 -5.71
C ALA A 128 -9.51 -0.16 -5.36
N MET A 129 -10.50 0.18 -6.19
CA MET A 129 -11.91 -0.17 -5.95
C MET A 129 -12.12 -1.67 -5.79
N SER A 130 -11.47 -2.48 -6.62
CA SER A 130 -11.55 -3.96 -6.56
C SER A 130 -10.85 -4.56 -5.36
N THR A 131 -10.03 -3.79 -4.65
CA THR A 131 -9.37 -4.21 -3.40
C THR A 131 -10.21 -3.87 -2.17
N ILE A 132 -11.10 -2.88 -2.24
CA ILE A 132 -11.98 -2.50 -1.12
C ILE A 132 -12.81 -3.68 -0.56
N PRO A 133 -13.34 -4.63 -1.36
CA PRO A 133 -14.00 -5.82 -0.81
C PRO A 133 -13.13 -6.61 0.18
N PHE A 134 -11.81 -6.71 -0.04
CA PHE A 134 -10.91 -7.37 0.91
C PHE A 134 -10.90 -6.65 2.26
N PHE A 135 -10.82 -5.31 2.27
CA PHE A 135 -10.88 -4.52 3.51
C PHE A 135 -12.22 -4.68 4.23
N ALA A 136 -13.32 -4.61 3.48
CA ALA A 136 -14.66 -4.75 4.02
C ALA A 136 -14.87 -6.11 4.68
N HIS A 137 -14.43 -7.19 4.04
CA HIS A 137 -14.57 -8.55 4.57
C HIS A 137 -13.71 -8.81 5.81
N HIS A 138 -12.53 -8.18 5.92
CA HIS A 138 -11.67 -8.25 7.11
C HIS A 138 -12.04 -7.25 8.21
N GLY A 139 -13.00 -6.35 7.96
CA GLY A 139 -13.39 -5.30 8.92
C GLY A 139 -12.32 -4.21 9.10
N MET A 140 -11.52 -3.95 8.08
CA MET A 140 -10.48 -2.92 8.10
C MET A 140 -11.05 -1.53 7.78
N ASN A 141 -10.47 -0.50 8.39
CA ASN A 141 -10.82 0.90 8.15
C ASN A 141 -10.02 1.45 6.95
N TYR A 142 -10.67 1.64 5.82
CA TYR A 142 -10.02 2.20 4.63
C TYR A 142 -9.77 3.70 4.77
N VAL A 143 -8.53 4.11 4.52
CA VAL A 143 -8.06 5.50 4.49
C VAL A 143 -7.65 5.85 3.06
N PRO A 144 -8.46 6.63 2.32
CA PRO A 144 -8.13 7.06 0.97
C PRO A 144 -7.04 8.14 0.96
N LEU A 145 -6.45 8.40 -0.21
CA LEU A 145 -5.58 9.57 -0.42
C LEU A 145 -6.38 10.87 -0.34
N GLY A 146 -7.55 10.90 -0.97
CA GLY A 146 -8.30 12.13 -1.21
C GLY A 146 -7.58 13.07 -2.19
N PHE A 147 -7.70 14.37 -1.97
CA PHE A 147 -7.03 15.42 -2.77
C PHE A 147 -6.09 16.25 -1.89
N PRO A 148 -4.97 15.68 -1.39
CA PRO A 148 -4.14 16.33 -0.37
C PRO A 148 -3.25 17.46 -0.92
N HIS A 149 -3.13 17.57 -2.26
CA HIS A 149 -2.20 18.50 -2.90
C HIS A 149 -2.72 18.99 -4.26
N GLU A 150 -2.25 20.15 -4.71
CA GLU A 150 -2.59 20.72 -6.02
C GLU A 150 -2.20 19.83 -7.21
N HIS A 151 -1.26 18.91 -7.02
CA HIS A 151 -0.85 17.93 -8.02
C HIS A 151 -1.98 16.98 -8.44
N MET A 152 -3.05 16.87 -7.66
CA MET A 152 -4.24 16.10 -8.01
C MET A 152 -5.17 16.83 -9.01
N PHE A 153 -4.92 18.12 -9.29
CA PHE A 153 -5.78 18.95 -10.14
C PHE A 153 -5.09 19.41 -11.43
N THR A 154 -3.77 19.23 -11.54
CA THR A 154 -3.02 19.66 -12.72
C THR A 154 -3.38 18.83 -13.95
N ASN A 155 -3.42 19.49 -15.11
CA ASN A 155 -3.56 18.86 -16.43
C ASN A 155 -2.35 19.15 -17.33
N GLU A 156 -1.25 19.66 -16.76
CA GLU A 156 -0.04 20.05 -17.51
C GLU A 156 0.77 18.82 -17.96
N GLU A 157 0.69 17.74 -17.18
CA GLU A 157 1.36 16.48 -17.48
C GLU A 157 0.54 15.30 -16.94
N VAL A 158 0.90 14.10 -17.38
CA VAL A 158 0.32 12.88 -16.83
C VAL A 158 0.82 12.69 -15.40
N VAL A 159 -0.10 12.75 -14.44
CA VAL A 159 0.14 12.43 -13.03
C VAL A 159 -0.68 11.22 -12.66
N GLY A 160 -0.03 10.17 -12.17
CA GLY A 160 -0.69 9.00 -11.65
C GLY A 160 -1.26 9.17 -10.24
N GLY A 161 -2.14 8.24 -9.89
CA GLY A 161 -2.90 8.29 -8.64
C GLY A 161 -4.31 8.82 -8.84
N SER A 162 -5.11 8.71 -7.78
CA SER A 162 -6.50 9.15 -7.74
C SER A 162 -6.90 9.38 -6.27
N ALA A 163 -8.13 9.82 -6.02
CA ALA A 163 -8.63 9.95 -4.64
C ALA A 163 -8.51 8.64 -3.84
N TRP A 164 -8.47 7.49 -4.53
CA TRP A 164 -8.38 6.16 -3.94
C TRP A 164 -6.97 5.80 -3.42
N GLY A 165 -5.93 6.50 -3.83
CA GLY A 165 -4.55 6.15 -3.50
C GLY A 165 -3.54 6.85 -4.39
N ALA A 166 -2.32 7.03 -3.88
CA ALA A 166 -1.22 7.48 -4.72
C ALA A 166 -0.91 6.41 -5.78
N GLY A 167 -0.46 6.86 -6.94
CA GLY A 167 -0.11 5.94 -8.00
C GLY A 167 0.85 6.54 -9.00
N THR A 168 1.30 5.69 -9.93
CA THR A 168 2.24 6.09 -10.97
C THR A 168 1.86 5.48 -12.32
N VAL A 169 2.09 6.21 -13.40
CA VAL A 169 1.98 5.70 -14.77
C VAL A 169 3.36 5.26 -15.29
N ALA A 170 3.48 4.02 -15.75
CA ALA A 170 4.76 3.38 -16.10
C ALA A 170 5.05 3.34 -17.61
N ASN A 171 4.16 3.86 -18.46
CA ASN A 171 4.10 3.59 -19.90
C ASN A 171 3.82 2.11 -20.25
N GLY A 172 3.44 1.86 -21.51
CA GLY A 172 3.19 0.51 -22.04
C GLY A 172 4.43 -0.38 -22.05
N ASP A 173 5.62 0.20 -22.12
CA ASP A 173 6.92 -0.46 -22.12
C ASP A 173 7.59 -0.49 -20.73
N GLY A 174 6.96 0.10 -19.70
CA GLY A 174 7.52 0.17 -18.36
C GLY A 174 8.69 1.17 -18.21
N SER A 175 8.95 2.02 -19.20
CA SER A 175 10.09 2.95 -19.19
C SER A 175 9.91 4.15 -18.25
N ARG A 176 8.67 4.61 -18.03
CA ARG A 176 8.40 5.83 -17.25
C ARG A 176 8.49 5.54 -15.76
N GLN A 177 9.42 6.22 -15.09
CA GLN A 177 9.56 6.17 -13.64
C GLN A 177 8.54 7.12 -12.96
N PRO A 178 8.23 6.91 -11.66
CA PRO A 178 7.42 7.86 -10.91
C PRO A 178 8.02 9.27 -10.99
N SER A 179 7.18 10.23 -11.38
CA SER A 179 7.49 11.66 -11.40
C SER A 179 7.57 12.24 -9.99
N GLU A 180 8.15 13.43 -9.85
CA GLU A 180 8.19 14.15 -8.57
C GLU A 180 6.79 14.45 -8.02
N LYS A 181 5.82 14.75 -8.89
CA LYS A 181 4.42 14.97 -8.49
C LYS A 181 3.80 13.70 -7.91
N GLU A 182 4.01 12.55 -8.55
CA GLU A 182 3.53 11.24 -8.07
C GLU A 182 4.21 10.84 -6.75
N LEU A 183 5.52 11.08 -6.62
CA LEU A 183 6.28 10.83 -5.39
C LEU A 183 5.82 11.73 -4.23
N THR A 184 5.56 13.01 -4.50
CA THR A 184 5.01 13.95 -3.50
C THR A 184 3.66 13.45 -2.97
N LEU A 185 2.77 12.99 -3.86
CA LEU A 185 1.49 12.42 -3.45
C LEU A 185 1.65 11.14 -2.62
N ALA A 186 2.62 10.29 -2.96
CA ALA A 186 2.94 9.09 -2.21
C ALA A 186 3.45 9.41 -0.79
N TYR A 187 4.37 10.37 -0.67
CA TYR A 187 4.83 10.88 0.62
C TYR A 187 3.67 11.42 1.48
N LEU A 188 2.81 12.26 0.89
CA LEU A 188 1.64 12.83 1.58
C LEU A 188 0.63 11.76 2.00
N GLN A 189 0.47 10.69 1.21
CA GLN A 189 -0.34 9.54 1.61
C GLN A 189 0.19 8.92 2.90
N GLY A 190 1.50 8.71 2.97
CA GLY A 190 2.17 8.16 4.15
C GLY A 190 1.97 9.04 5.39
N GLN A 191 2.14 10.35 5.25
CA GLN A 191 1.93 11.31 6.33
C GLN A 191 0.49 11.28 6.86
N ASN A 192 -0.49 11.46 5.97
CA ASN A 192 -1.91 11.49 6.35
C ASN A 192 -2.35 10.17 7.01
N PHE A 193 -1.94 9.04 6.41
CA PHE A 193 -2.25 7.72 6.95
C PHE A 193 -1.69 7.55 8.38
N ALA A 194 -0.42 7.91 8.59
CA ALA A 194 0.22 7.80 9.90
C ALA A 194 -0.44 8.70 10.95
N GLN A 195 -0.84 9.93 10.60
CA GLN A 195 -1.54 10.83 11.50
C GLN A 195 -2.89 10.25 11.99
N ILE A 196 -3.66 9.66 11.07
CA ILE A 196 -4.95 9.02 11.39
C ILE A 196 -4.75 7.82 12.32
N VAL A 197 -3.82 6.93 11.98
CA VAL A 197 -3.52 5.75 12.81
C VAL A 197 -3.00 6.18 14.19
N ALA A 198 -2.14 7.20 14.25
CA ALA A 198 -1.62 7.72 15.51
C ALA A 198 -2.75 8.29 16.38
N ALA A 199 -3.72 9.01 15.81
CA ALA A 199 -4.87 9.51 16.55
C ALA A 199 -5.70 8.37 17.16
N TYR A 200 -5.94 7.32 16.39
CA TYR A 200 -6.64 6.13 16.88
C TYR A 200 -5.89 5.42 18.00
N VAL A 201 -4.59 5.14 17.81
CA VAL A 201 -3.75 4.46 18.81
C VAL A 201 -3.70 5.25 20.12
N ARG A 202 -3.53 6.57 20.06
CA ARG A 202 -3.57 7.43 21.26
C ARG A 202 -4.93 7.36 21.97
N GLY A 203 -6.03 7.34 21.22
CA GLY A 203 -7.37 7.21 21.77
C GLY A 203 -7.60 5.87 22.46
N ARG A 204 -7.24 4.76 21.79
CA ARG A 204 -7.30 3.39 22.34
C ARG A 204 -6.47 3.27 23.62
N ASP A 205 -5.21 3.69 23.58
CA ASP A 205 -4.30 3.60 24.73
C ASP A 205 -4.86 4.41 25.93
N ALA A 206 -5.50 5.55 25.69
CA ALA A 206 -6.12 6.36 26.74
C ALA A 206 -7.37 5.68 27.36
N THR A 207 -8.20 5.01 26.55
CA THR A 207 -9.38 4.29 27.06
C THR A 207 -9.03 3.01 27.82
N ASP A 208 -7.99 2.30 27.38
CA ASP A 208 -7.54 1.07 28.05
C ASP A 208 -6.96 1.37 29.44
N ILE A 209 -6.25 2.48 29.59
CA ILE A 209 -5.77 2.97 30.90
C ILE A 209 -6.96 3.30 31.82
N ALA A 210 -8.00 3.95 31.31
CA ALA A 210 -9.18 4.31 32.10
C ALA A 210 -9.99 3.09 32.55
N ALA A 211 -9.94 1.97 31.82
CA ALA A 211 -10.60 0.71 32.20
C ALA A 211 -9.81 -0.12 33.23
N ALA A 212 -8.53 0.20 33.45
CA ALA A 212 -7.63 -0.53 34.36
C ALA A 212 -7.50 0.12 35.76
N VAL A 213 -8.14 1.29 35.98
CA VAL A 213 -8.18 2.04 37.25
C VAL A 213 -9.58 1.93 37.86
#